data_AF-A0A6J5A7P3-F1
#
_entry.id   AF-A0A6J5A7P3-F1
#
_cell.length_a   1.000
_cell.length_b   1.000
_cell.length_c   1.000
_cell.angle_alpha   90.00
_cell.angle_beta   90.00
_cell.angle_gamma   90.00
#
_symmetry.space_group_name_H-M   'P 1'
#
loop_
_entity.id
_entity.type
_entity.pdbx_description
1 polymer ?
#
loop_
_entity_poly.entity_id
_entity_poly.type
_entity_poly.pdbx_seq_one_letter_code
_entity_poly.pdbx_strand_id
1 'polypeptide(L)'
;MNWLTEYFAQRTNPLTLSLWAYPPLVVGPEGPAAPPVHVLRYPGVPLAFTAAETVTCGSSRYDLPAHYDTAEPVVTSTADAVLDAESRQFFRSVSIYAPSRFNPDFLVTINGAYSFVPAFSPDGSPGFSGSCTGPLSEPHHPSQLQLPWMFQGFISI
;
A
#
# COMPACT_ATOMS: atom_id res chain seq x y z
N MET A 1 -0.11 -2.10 -19.17
CA MET A 1 -0.25 -0.62 -19.14
C MET A 1 -0.08 -0.18 -17.70
N ASN A 2 0.68 0.89 -17.42
CA ASN A 2 0.83 1.40 -16.05
C ASN A 2 -0.08 2.60 -15.86
N TRP A 3 -1.23 2.37 -15.21
CA TRP A 3 -2.25 3.40 -14.99
C TRP A 3 -1.77 4.57 -14.13
N LEU A 4 -0.80 4.34 -13.22
CA LEU A 4 -0.24 5.43 -12.41
C LEU A 4 0.44 6.48 -13.29
N THR A 5 1.12 6.08 -14.36
CA THR A 5 1.75 7.05 -15.29
C THR A 5 0.73 8.07 -15.80
N GLU A 6 -0.48 7.63 -16.15
CA GLU A 6 -1.54 8.50 -16.66
C GLU A 6 -2.15 9.36 -15.55
N TYR A 7 -2.46 8.77 -14.40
CA TYR A 7 -3.07 9.50 -13.29
C TYR A 7 -2.14 10.59 -12.75
N PHE A 8 -0.84 10.32 -12.61
CA PHE A 8 0.16 11.32 -12.23
C PHE A 8 0.32 12.42 -13.29
N ALA A 9 0.31 12.07 -14.58
CA ALA A 9 0.39 13.06 -15.66
C ALA A 9 -0.82 14.00 -15.68
N GLN A 10 -2.01 13.47 -15.39
CA GLN A 10 -3.27 14.23 -15.36
C GLN A 10 -3.52 14.92 -14.02
N ARG A 11 -2.74 14.61 -12.98
CA ARG A 11 -2.97 15.06 -11.60
C ARG A 11 -4.39 14.73 -11.13
N THR A 12 -4.86 13.53 -11.47
CA THR A 12 -6.23 13.08 -11.20
C THR A 12 -6.57 13.25 -9.73
N ASN A 13 -7.70 13.88 -9.42
CA ASN A 13 -8.16 14.15 -8.05
C ASN A 13 -9.71 14.22 -8.01
N PRO A 14 -10.39 13.39 -7.20
CA PRO A 14 -9.82 12.33 -6.35
C PRO A 14 -9.39 11.11 -7.16
N LEU A 15 -8.38 10.41 -6.65
CA LEU A 15 -8.04 9.05 -7.07
C LEU A 15 -8.48 8.11 -5.95
N THR A 16 -9.23 7.05 -6.25
CA THR A 16 -9.75 6.15 -5.21
C THR A 16 -9.02 4.81 -5.23
N LEU A 17 -8.68 4.29 -4.04
CA LEU A 17 -7.91 3.06 -3.87
C LEU A 17 -8.70 2.00 -3.08
N SER A 18 -8.89 0.83 -3.67
CA SER A 18 -9.25 -0.40 -2.95
C SER A 18 -8.01 -1.29 -2.83
N LEU A 19 -7.82 -1.95 -1.69
CA LEU A 19 -6.57 -2.65 -1.37
C LEU A 19 -6.81 -3.82 -0.42
N TRP A 20 -6.15 -4.94 -0.68
CA TRP A 20 -6.12 -6.14 0.13
C TRP A 20 -4.68 -6.43 0.51
N ALA A 21 -4.43 -6.63 1.81
CA ALA A 21 -3.14 -7.04 2.34
C ALA A 21 -3.26 -8.43 2.97
N TYR A 22 -2.47 -9.35 2.43
CA TYR A 22 -2.43 -10.74 2.84
C TYR A 22 -1.17 -10.97 3.69
N PRO A 23 -1.33 -11.23 4.99
CA PRO A 23 -0.20 -11.54 5.85
C PRO A 23 0.46 -12.87 5.48
N PRO A 24 1.76 -13.06 5.80
CA PRO A 24 2.44 -14.34 5.67
C PRO A 24 1.73 -15.46 6.44
N LEU A 25 1.84 -16.68 5.92
CA LEU A 25 1.28 -17.87 6.57
C LEU A 25 1.89 -18.09 7.96
N VAL A 26 1.09 -18.63 8.87
CA VAL A 26 1.51 -19.07 10.20
C VAL A 26 1.42 -20.58 10.32
N VAL A 27 2.31 -21.19 11.10
CA VAL A 27 2.27 -22.63 11.41
C VAL A 27 1.43 -22.84 12.66
N GLY A 28 0.20 -23.30 12.47
CA GLY A 28 -0.68 -23.72 13.54
C GLY A 28 -0.46 -25.17 13.98
N PRO A 29 -1.14 -25.62 15.04
CA PRO A 29 -1.06 -27.02 15.50
C PRO A 29 -1.51 -28.02 14.42
N GLU A 30 -2.45 -27.63 13.55
CA GLU A 30 -2.98 -28.46 12.46
C GLU A 30 -2.26 -28.27 11.12
N GLY A 31 -1.15 -27.50 11.09
CA GLY A 31 -0.40 -27.16 9.88
C GLY A 31 -0.49 -25.67 9.48
N PRO A 32 -0.09 -25.32 8.24
CA PRO A 32 -0.07 -23.94 7.80
C PRO A 32 -1.48 -23.35 7.71
N ALA A 33 -1.67 -22.20 8.34
CA ALA A 33 -2.92 -21.45 8.34
C ALA A 33 -2.68 -20.04 7.78
N ALA A 34 -3.61 -19.56 6.96
CA ALA A 34 -3.61 -18.18 6.48
C ALA A 34 -4.22 -17.27 7.56
N PRO A 35 -3.51 -16.23 8.04
CA PRO A 35 -4.11 -15.25 8.91
C PRO A 35 -5.17 -14.42 8.15
N PRO A 36 -6.08 -13.74 8.86
CA PRO A 36 -7.12 -12.92 8.23
C PRO A 36 -6.56 -11.84 7.30
N VAL A 37 -7.24 -11.61 6.19
CA VAL A 37 -6.88 -10.57 5.21
C VAL A 37 -7.32 -9.19 5.71
N HIS A 38 -6.46 -8.18 5.55
CA HIS A 38 -6.83 -6.79 5.79
C HIS A 38 -7.35 -6.15 4.51
N VAL A 39 -8.46 -5.42 4.59
CA VAL A 39 -9.15 -4.91 3.39
C VAL A 39 -9.54 -3.44 3.51
N LEU A 40 -9.25 -2.69 2.45
CA LEU A 40 -9.87 -1.43 2.03
C LEU A 40 -10.83 -1.76 0.90
N ARG A 41 -12.12 -1.85 1.24
CA ARG A 41 -13.17 -2.30 0.32
C ARG A 41 -13.55 -1.20 -0.65
N TYR A 42 -14.02 -1.61 -1.83
CA TYR A 42 -14.70 -0.73 -2.78
C TYR A 42 -15.89 0.00 -2.10
N PRO A 43 -16.12 1.31 -2.35
CA PRO A 43 -15.54 2.15 -3.41
C PRO A 43 -14.06 2.51 -3.22
N GLY A 44 -13.47 2.24 -2.05
CA GLY A 44 -12.08 2.50 -1.72
C GLY A 44 -11.91 3.78 -0.89
N VAL A 45 -10.66 4.15 -0.64
CA VAL A 45 -10.30 5.38 0.07
C VAL A 45 -9.83 6.45 -0.92
N PRO A 46 -10.26 7.71 -0.77
CA PRO A 46 -9.79 8.79 -1.62
C PRO A 46 -8.34 9.12 -1.29
N LEU A 47 -7.57 9.35 -2.35
CA LEU A 47 -6.20 9.80 -2.31
C LEU A 47 -6.10 11.24 -2.84
N ALA A 48 -5.44 12.10 -2.08
CA ALA A 48 -5.16 13.47 -2.45
C ALA A 48 -3.81 13.54 -3.18
N PHE A 49 -3.77 14.30 -4.28
CA PHE A 49 -2.56 14.52 -5.06
C PHE A 49 -1.71 15.65 -4.48
N THR A 50 -0.42 15.37 -4.27
CA THR A 50 0.62 16.34 -3.95
C THR A 50 1.64 16.39 -5.09
N ALA A 51 1.87 17.59 -5.63
CA ALA A 51 2.84 17.79 -6.72
C ALA A 51 4.28 17.61 -6.23
N ALA A 52 5.19 17.28 -7.16
CA ALA A 52 6.63 17.22 -6.85
C ALA A 52 7.14 18.59 -6.39
N GLU A 53 8.01 18.59 -5.39
CA GLU A 53 8.53 19.81 -4.76
C GLU A 53 10.05 19.72 -4.59
N THR A 54 10.75 20.82 -4.82
CA THR A 54 12.13 20.96 -4.37
C THR A 54 12.14 21.60 -2.99
N VAL A 55 12.62 20.88 -1.99
CA VAL A 55 12.81 21.39 -0.63
C VAL A 55 14.28 21.68 -0.36
N THR A 56 14.54 22.78 0.33
CA THR A 56 15.89 23.17 0.75
C THR A 56 16.02 23.01 2.25
N CYS A 57 16.97 22.18 2.71
CA CYS A 57 17.24 21.98 4.12
C CYS A 57 18.73 22.28 4.39
N GLY A 58 19.00 23.40 5.06
CA GLY A 58 20.36 23.92 5.21
C GLY A 58 20.99 24.24 3.85
N SER A 59 22.14 23.64 3.56
CA SER A 59 22.82 23.75 2.27
C SER A 59 22.38 22.71 1.23
N SER A 60 21.48 21.80 1.60
CA SER A 60 21.11 20.64 0.78
C SER A 60 19.78 20.86 0.07
N ARG A 61 19.73 20.48 -1.22
CA ARG A 61 18.55 20.53 -2.08
C ARG A 61 18.02 19.12 -2.33
N TYR A 62 16.77 18.89 -1.96
CA TYR A 62 16.06 17.62 -2.10
C TYR A 62 14.90 17.78 -3.07
N ASP A 63 14.80 16.86 -4.04
CA ASP A 63 13.64 16.80 -4.92
C ASP A 63 12.72 15.70 -4.40
N LEU A 64 11.56 16.11 -3.87
CA LEU A 64 10.52 15.23 -3.39
C LEU A 64 9.60 14.86 -4.57
N PRO A 65 9.34 13.56 -4.80
CA PRO A 65 8.46 13.14 -5.89
C PRO A 65 7.01 13.57 -5.64
N ALA A 66 6.27 13.71 -6.74
CA ALA A 66 4.82 13.80 -6.67
C ALA A 66 4.28 12.52 -6.03
N HIS A 67 3.21 12.64 -5.26
CA HIS A 67 2.63 11.49 -4.57
C HIS A 67 1.14 11.68 -4.32
N TYR A 68 0.50 10.55 -4.07
CA TYR A 68 -0.87 10.45 -3.61
C TYR A 68 -0.87 9.96 -2.16
N ASP A 69 -1.64 10.58 -1.29
CA ASP A 69 -1.81 10.15 0.10
C ASP A 69 -3.28 9.96 0.43
N THR A 70 -3.58 9.04 1.34
CA THR A 70 -4.89 8.93 1.98
C THR A 70 -5.29 10.26 2.61
N ALA A 71 -6.41 10.84 2.14
CA ALA A 71 -6.86 12.17 2.56
C ALA A 71 -7.42 12.22 3.99
N GLU A 72 -7.92 11.09 4.50
CA GLU A 72 -8.47 10.95 5.85
C GLU A 72 -7.91 9.67 6.52
N PRO A 73 -7.93 9.59 7.87
CA PRO A 73 -7.56 8.37 8.58
C PRO A 73 -8.36 7.17 8.07
N VAL A 74 -7.65 6.15 7.62
CA VAL A 74 -8.25 5.01 6.94
C VAL A 74 -8.99 4.12 7.94
N VAL A 75 -10.27 3.86 7.68
CA VAL A 75 -11.07 2.89 8.44
C VAL A 75 -11.00 1.54 7.74
N THR A 76 -10.33 0.55 8.35
CA THR A 76 -10.27 -0.80 7.78
C THR A 76 -11.47 -1.64 8.16
N SER A 77 -11.88 -2.53 7.24
CA SER A 77 -12.93 -3.52 7.49
C SER A 77 -12.38 -4.91 7.16
N THR A 78 -12.23 -5.76 8.17
CA THR A 78 -11.86 -7.17 7.95
C THR A 78 -13.04 -7.95 7.36
N ALA A 79 -12.79 -8.79 6.37
CA ALA A 79 -13.75 -9.79 5.91
C ALA A 79 -13.64 -10.99 6.84
N ASP A 80 -14.67 -11.16 7.68
CA ASP A 80 -14.84 -12.21 8.69
C ASP A 80 -13.92 -12.15 9.93
N ALA A 81 -14.55 -12.48 11.07
CA ALA A 81 -14.05 -12.58 12.45
C ALA A 81 -13.98 -11.29 13.30
N VAL A 82 -14.58 -11.43 14.48
CA VAL A 82 -14.49 -10.53 15.65
C VAL A 82 -13.04 -10.55 16.14
N LEU A 83 -12.24 -9.60 15.67
CA LEU A 83 -10.92 -9.31 16.23
C LEU A 83 -10.94 -8.00 17.01
N ASP A 84 -9.92 -7.85 17.87
CA ASP A 84 -9.69 -6.71 18.74
C ASP A 84 -9.60 -5.37 17.98
N ALA A 85 -9.62 -4.28 18.74
CA ALA A 85 -9.60 -2.93 18.18
C ALA A 85 -8.31 -2.62 17.39
N GLU A 86 -7.19 -3.31 17.64
CA GLU A 86 -5.92 -3.10 16.94
C GLU A 86 -5.93 -3.71 15.54
N SER A 87 -6.58 -4.86 15.37
CA SER A 87 -6.76 -5.53 14.09
C SER A 87 -7.64 -4.72 13.11
N ARG A 88 -8.43 -3.76 13.61
CA ARG A 88 -9.24 -2.81 12.83
C ARG A 88 -8.45 -1.60 12.30
N GLN A 89 -7.13 -1.54 12.53
CA GLN A 89 -6.30 -0.39 12.18
C GLN A 89 -5.07 -0.75 11.33
N PHE A 90 -5.10 -1.86 10.57
CA PHE A 90 -3.93 -2.24 9.75
C PHE A 90 -3.54 -1.13 8.79
N PHE A 91 -4.44 -0.65 7.94
CA PHE A 91 -4.18 0.52 7.11
C PHE A 91 -4.48 1.79 7.92
N ARG A 92 -3.43 2.54 8.26
CA ARG A 92 -3.52 3.88 8.86
C ARG A 92 -3.29 4.96 7.82
N SER A 93 -2.31 4.72 6.94
CA SER A 93 -2.02 5.56 5.79
C SER A 93 -1.57 4.71 4.62
N VAL A 94 -1.91 5.17 3.41
CA VAL A 94 -1.37 4.63 2.17
C VAL A 94 -0.90 5.78 1.32
N SER A 95 0.31 5.65 0.79
CA SER A 95 0.89 6.62 -0.12
C SER A 95 1.35 5.93 -1.40
N ILE A 96 1.19 6.59 -2.54
CA ILE A 96 1.70 6.15 -3.83
C ILE A 96 2.64 7.25 -4.34
N TYR A 97 3.91 6.94 -4.50
CA TYR A 97 4.93 7.86 -4.99
C TYR A 97 5.22 7.63 -6.46
N ALA A 98 5.36 8.73 -7.21
CA ALA A 98 5.90 8.70 -8.56
C ALA A 98 7.41 8.36 -8.55
N PRO A 99 7.94 7.85 -9.68
CA PRO A 99 9.37 7.72 -9.90
C PRO A 99 10.15 8.98 -9.54
N SER A 100 11.32 8.78 -8.95
CA SER A 100 12.24 9.82 -8.52
C SER A 100 13.69 9.43 -8.86
N ARG A 101 14.62 10.35 -8.62
CA ARG A 101 16.06 10.07 -8.75
C ARG A 101 16.57 8.96 -7.81
N PHE A 102 15.86 8.69 -6.73
CA PHE A 102 16.23 7.70 -5.71
C PHE A 102 15.53 6.36 -5.89
N ASN A 103 14.33 6.38 -6.47
CA ASN A 103 13.57 5.18 -6.81
C ASN A 103 12.98 5.35 -8.22
N PRO A 104 13.48 4.62 -9.23
CA PRO A 104 13.02 4.78 -10.61
C PRO A 104 11.62 4.20 -10.85
N ASP A 105 11.05 3.48 -9.88
CA ASP A 105 9.74 2.85 -9.98
C ASP A 105 8.69 3.60 -9.17
N PHE A 106 7.42 3.38 -9.51
CA PHE A 106 6.32 3.76 -8.62
C PHE A 106 6.42 2.97 -7.32
N LEU A 107 6.15 3.61 -6.20
CA LEU A 107 6.23 2.97 -4.89
C LEU A 107 4.92 3.14 -4.13
N VAL A 108 4.31 2.03 -3.73
CA VAL A 108 3.21 2.05 -2.77
C VAL A 108 3.80 1.81 -1.39
N THR A 109 3.45 2.67 -0.44
CA THR A 109 3.81 2.51 0.96
C THR A 109 2.57 2.42 1.83
N ILE A 110 2.55 1.49 2.77
CA ILE A 110 1.46 1.35 3.75
C ILE A 110 2.05 1.61 5.13
N ASN A 111 1.45 2.55 5.86
CA ASN A 111 1.86 3.01 7.19
C ASN A 111 3.32 3.50 7.29
N GLY A 112 3.98 3.77 6.16
CA GLY A 112 5.43 4.00 6.10
C GLY A 112 6.28 2.78 6.48
N ALA A 113 5.70 1.57 6.59
CA ALA A 113 6.37 0.37 7.06
C ALA A 113 6.47 -0.72 5.98
N TYR A 114 5.41 -0.89 5.18
CA TYR A 114 5.42 -1.79 4.04
C TYR A 114 5.65 -0.98 2.78
N SER A 115 6.44 -1.48 1.85
CA SER A 115 6.80 -0.77 0.62
C SER A 115 6.98 -1.74 -0.53
N PHE A 116 6.26 -1.53 -1.63
CA PHE A 116 6.33 -2.40 -2.80
C PHE A 116 6.11 -1.62 -4.10
N VAL A 117 6.64 -2.16 -5.20
CA VAL A 117 6.37 -1.67 -6.56
C VAL A 117 5.10 -2.34 -7.09
N PRO A 118 4.07 -1.59 -7.50
CA PRO A 118 2.83 -2.18 -8.01
C PRO A 118 3.04 -2.72 -9.43
N ALA A 119 2.73 -4.00 -9.62
CA ALA A 119 2.66 -4.65 -10.92
C ALA A 119 1.21 -4.67 -11.41
N PHE A 120 0.90 -3.84 -12.42
CA PHE A 120 -0.43 -3.74 -13.01
C PHE A 120 -0.79 -4.97 -13.85
N SER A 121 -2.08 -5.31 -13.84
CA SER A 121 -2.63 -6.42 -14.61
C SER A 121 -2.37 -6.24 -16.11
N PRO A 122 -1.97 -7.31 -16.83
CA PRO A 122 -1.75 -7.25 -18.27
C PRO A 122 -3.06 -7.12 -19.07
N ASP A 123 -4.22 -7.39 -18.46
CA ASP A 123 -5.54 -7.28 -19.08
C ASP A 123 -6.00 -5.83 -19.33
N GLY A 124 -5.23 -4.85 -18.88
CA GLY A 124 -5.53 -3.44 -19.04
C GLY A 124 -6.45 -2.87 -17.96
N SER A 125 -6.92 -3.66 -17.00
CA SER A 125 -7.62 -3.15 -15.82
C SER A 125 -6.69 -2.33 -14.92
N PRO A 126 -7.20 -1.36 -14.14
CA PRO A 126 -6.41 -0.64 -13.14
C PRO A 126 -6.22 -1.45 -11.84
N GLY A 127 -6.24 -2.78 -11.95
CA GLY A 127 -5.86 -3.71 -10.91
C GLY A 127 -4.35 -3.92 -10.88
N PHE A 128 -3.78 -4.05 -9.69
CA PHE A 128 -2.36 -4.31 -9.50
C PHE A 128 -2.11 -5.30 -8.36
N SER A 129 -0.89 -5.84 -8.32
CA SER A 129 -0.40 -6.66 -7.22
C SER A 129 0.99 -6.21 -6.80
N GLY A 130 1.41 -6.60 -5.60
CA GLY A 130 2.75 -6.33 -5.09
C GLY A 130 3.09 -7.25 -3.94
N SER A 131 4.36 -7.24 -3.55
CA SER A 131 4.83 -7.98 -2.40
C SER A 131 5.99 -7.25 -1.74
N CYS A 132 6.13 -7.42 -0.44
CA CYS A 132 7.31 -6.96 0.29
C CYS A 132 7.59 -7.85 1.49
N THR A 133 8.82 -7.80 1.99
CA THR A 133 9.09 -8.33 3.33
C THR A 133 8.43 -7.41 4.36
N GLY A 134 7.95 -7.99 5.48
CA GLY A 134 7.40 -7.19 6.57
C GLY A 134 8.47 -6.29 7.20
N PRO A 135 8.08 -5.26 7.97
CA PRO A 135 9.03 -4.41 8.65
C PRO A 135 9.86 -5.23 9.65
N LEU A 136 11.18 -4.98 9.68
CA LEU A 136 12.14 -5.68 10.56
C LEU A 136 11.80 -5.56 12.05
N SER A 137 10.99 -4.55 12.42
CA SER A 137 10.62 -4.22 13.80
C SER A 137 9.28 -4.82 14.23
N GLU A 138 8.52 -5.46 13.34
CA GLU A 138 7.30 -6.15 13.76
C GLU A 138 7.66 -7.41 14.55
N PRO A 139 7.03 -7.63 15.71
CA PRO A 139 7.22 -8.86 16.46
C PRO A 139 6.75 -10.02 15.58
N HIS A 140 7.72 -10.76 15.04
CA HIS A 140 7.42 -11.98 14.31
C HIS A 140 6.85 -12.95 15.33
N HIS A 141 5.60 -13.37 15.13
CA HIS A 141 5.08 -14.47 15.93
C HIS A 141 6.01 -15.67 15.65
N PRO A 142 6.44 -16.44 16.66
CA PRO A 142 7.39 -17.53 16.46
C PRO A 142 6.89 -18.61 15.49
N SER A 143 5.58 -18.65 15.22
CA SER A 143 4.98 -19.52 14.21
C SER A 143 4.83 -18.90 12.83
N GLN A 144 5.16 -17.63 12.63
CA GLN A 144 5.04 -16.97 11.34
C GLN A 144 6.16 -17.43 10.40
N LEU A 145 5.79 -17.88 9.20
CA LEU A 145 6.76 -18.24 8.18
C LEU A 145 7.44 -16.97 7.63
N GLN A 146 8.72 -17.08 7.28
CA GLN A 146 9.48 -16.02 6.61
C GLN A 146 9.09 -15.90 5.13
N LEU A 147 7.81 -15.63 4.88
CA LEU A 147 7.24 -15.38 3.56
C LEU A 147 6.93 -13.88 3.43
N PRO A 148 6.92 -13.34 2.19
CA PRO A 148 6.55 -11.94 1.97
C PRO A 148 5.07 -11.71 2.26
N TRP A 149 4.75 -10.47 2.62
CA TRP A 149 3.40 -9.95 2.53
C TRP A 149 3.01 -9.82 1.06
N MET A 150 1.75 -10.13 0.76
CA MET A 150 1.19 -9.97 -0.58
C MET A 150 0.13 -8.88 -0.56
N PHE A 151 0.09 -8.07 -1.61
CA PHE A 151 -0.86 -6.98 -1.77
C PHE A 151 -1.55 -7.08 -3.12
N GLN A 152 -2.85 -6.80 -3.14
CA GLN A 152 -3.63 -6.67 -4.37
C GLN A 152 -4.46 -5.40 -4.26
N GLY A 153 -4.50 -4.59 -5.29
CA GLY A 153 -5.21 -3.31 -5.26
C GLY A 153 -5.89 -2.99 -6.58
N PHE A 154 -6.78 -2.01 -6.52
CA PHE A 154 -7.52 -1.49 -7.66
C PHE A 154 -7.66 0.02 -7.52
N ILE A 155 -7.37 0.73 -8.61
CA ILE A 155 -7.45 2.20 -8.66
C ILE A 155 -8.63 2.62 -9.52
N SER A 156 -9.40 3.60 -9.07
CA SER A 156 -10.53 4.19 -9.81
C SER A 156 -10.59 5.70 -9.64
N ILE A 157 -11.48 6.35 -10.41
CA ILE A 157 -11.78 7.78 -10.36
C ILE A 157 -13.19 7.94 -9.80
#